data_AF-A0A7S2DMF4-F1
#
_entry.id   AF-A0A7S2DMF4-F1
#
_cell.length_a   1.000
_cell.length_b   1.000
_cell.length_c   1.000
_cell.angle_alpha   90.00
_cell.angle_beta   90.00
_cell.angle_gamma   90.00
#
_symmetry.space_group_name_H-M   'P 1'
#
loop_
_entity.id
_entity.type
_entity.pdbx_description
1 polymer ?
#
loop_
_entity_poly.entity_id
_entity_poly.type
_entity_poly.pdbx_seq_one_letter_code
_entity_poly.pdbx_strand_id
1 'polypeptide(L)'
;AQCGGGDPYQHLAQKLLFEVVFCHGDLLGGNILYSESTTNLRFIDYEYSSHGFVGLDIANHFAAVPESCLVTEGVFDVDKYFPSPAQQKAFLIAYFSEDRLLEALRVLQLDDIDRLLDAFVRNLSPFVMVAEIRWVLWAVVQAGLRV
;
A
#
# COMPACT_ATOMS: atom_id res chain seq x y z
N ALA A 1 24.95 -22.77 14.50
CA ALA A 1 25.08 -22.27 13.12
C ALA A 1 24.58 -20.83 13.11
N GLN A 2 25.44 -19.88 12.75
CA GLN A 2 25.09 -18.45 12.66
C GLN A 2 24.16 -18.26 11.46
N CYS A 3 22.88 -17.94 11.68
CA CYS A 3 21.96 -17.56 10.62
C CYS A 3 22.32 -16.13 10.15
N GLY A 4 22.65 -16.01 8.86
CA GLY A 4 23.36 -14.87 8.25
C GLY A 4 22.62 -13.53 8.26
N GLY A 5 23.43 -12.45 8.24
CA GLY A 5 23.01 -11.05 8.25
C GLY A 5 22.37 -10.57 6.95
N GLY A 6 21.07 -10.35 6.98
CA GLY A 6 20.35 -9.55 5.98
C GLY A 6 20.37 -8.06 6.31
N ASP A 7 20.06 -7.21 5.33
CA ASP A 7 19.95 -5.76 5.54
C ASP A 7 18.84 -5.45 6.57
N PRO A 8 19.17 -4.83 7.72
CA PRO A 8 18.22 -4.60 8.80
C PRO A 8 17.08 -3.64 8.41
N TYR A 9 17.31 -2.73 7.46
CA TYR A 9 16.25 -1.85 6.94
C TYR A 9 15.24 -2.63 6.10
N GLN A 10 15.70 -3.61 5.31
CA GLN A 10 14.81 -4.53 4.58
C GLN A 10 13.95 -5.33 5.55
N HIS A 11 14.57 -5.89 6.59
CA HIS A 11 13.86 -6.68 7.58
C HIS A 11 12.82 -5.85 8.34
N LEU A 12 13.16 -4.62 8.74
CA LEU A 12 12.22 -3.73 9.42
C LEU A 12 11.03 -3.34 8.53
N ALA A 13 11.30 -2.94 7.27
CA ALA A 13 10.24 -2.62 6.32
C ALA A 13 9.30 -3.83 6.09
N GLN A 14 9.86 -5.02 5.87
CA GLN A 14 9.07 -6.25 5.74
C GLN A 14 8.24 -6.51 6.99
N LYS A 15 8.85 -6.45 8.18
CA LYS A 15 8.12 -6.67 9.44
C LYS A 15 6.89 -5.77 9.57
N LEU A 16 7.01 -4.49 9.20
CA LEU A 16 5.91 -3.53 9.27
C LEU A 16 4.88 -3.74 8.15
N LEU A 17 5.30 -4.08 6.94
CA LEU A 17 4.39 -4.34 5.81
C LEU A 17 3.61 -5.66 5.96
N PHE A 18 4.21 -6.68 6.58
CA PHE A 18 3.57 -7.97 6.85
C PHE A 18 2.79 -8.00 8.17
N GLU A 19 2.68 -6.87 8.88
CA GLU A 19 1.80 -6.76 10.04
C GLU A 19 0.35 -7.04 9.60
N VAL A 20 -0.34 -7.92 10.34
CA VAL A 20 -1.73 -8.27 10.07
C VAL A 20 -2.64 -7.28 10.79
N VAL A 21 -3.42 -6.52 10.04
CA VAL A 21 -4.40 -5.55 10.54
C VAL A 21 -5.76 -5.77 9.88
N PHE A 22 -6.79 -5.07 10.34
CA PHE A 22 -8.04 -4.98 9.61
C PHE A 22 -7.84 -4.08 8.38
N CYS A 23 -7.84 -4.69 7.20
CA CYS A 23 -7.67 -4.03 5.91
C CYS A 23 -9.03 -3.79 5.26
N HIS A 24 -9.12 -2.72 4.48
CA HIS A 24 -10.32 -2.43 3.70
C HIS A 24 -10.45 -3.40 2.52
N GLY A 25 -9.34 -3.71 1.85
CA GLY A 25 -9.27 -4.67 0.75
C GLY A 25 -9.75 -4.15 -0.60
N ASP A 26 -10.16 -2.87 -0.67
CA ASP A 26 -10.67 -2.23 -1.89
C ASP A 26 -10.65 -0.69 -1.83
N LEU A 27 -9.47 -0.09 -1.60
CA LEU A 27 -9.32 1.38 -1.47
C LEU A 27 -9.12 2.09 -2.81
N LEU A 28 -10.06 1.94 -3.74
CA LEU A 28 -10.13 2.80 -4.93
C LEU A 28 -10.79 4.15 -4.63
N GLY A 29 -10.60 5.14 -5.51
CA GLY A 29 -11.11 6.50 -5.30
C GLY A 29 -12.62 6.59 -5.06
N GLY A 30 -13.41 5.68 -5.65
CA GLY A 30 -14.86 5.58 -5.42
C GLY A 30 -15.26 5.30 -3.97
N ASN A 31 -14.38 4.67 -3.19
CA ASN A 31 -14.61 4.29 -1.79
C ASN A 31 -14.05 5.31 -0.79
N ILE A 32 -13.53 6.44 -1.27
CA ILE A 32 -12.94 7.52 -0.45
C ILE A 32 -13.78 8.79 -0.63
N LEU A 33 -14.60 9.11 0.36
CA LEU A 33 -15.44 10.31 0.35
C LEU A 33 -14.70 11.48 0.98
N TYR A 34 -14.54 12.57 0.22
CA TYR A 34 -14.02 13.84 0.73
C TYR A 34 -15.14 14.87 0.89
N SER A 35 -15.22 15.48 2.07
CA SER A 35 -16.13 16.59 2.35
C SER A 35 -15.35 17.90 2.39
N GLU A 36 -15.50 18.75 1.37
CA GLU A 36 -14.88 20.08 1.34
C GLU A 36 -15.30 20.95 2.53
N SER A 37 -16.58 20.89 2.93
CA SER A 37 -17.12 21.69 4.03
C SER A 37 -16.53 21.35 5.40
N THR A 38 -16.09 20.11 5.59
CA THR A 38 -15.53 19.64 6.87
C THR A 38 -14.06 19.26 6.79
N THR A 39 -13.46 19.35 5.60
CA THR A 39 -12.10 18.90 5.28
C THR A 39 -11.80 17.48 5.77
N ASN A 40 -12.82 16.61 5.78
CA ASN A 40 -12.73 15.25 6.30
C ASN A 40 -12.81 14.21 5.18
N LEU A 41 -12.06 13.12 5.38
CA LEU A 41 -12.13 11.91 4.56
C LEU A 41 -12.90 10.82 5.30
N ARG A 42 -13.68 10.03 4.57
CA ARG A 42 -14.38 8.84 5.08
C ARG A 42 -14.25 7.69 4.08
N PHE A 43 -13.94 6.51 4.59
CA PHE A 43 -13.96 5.28 3.82
C PHE A 43 -15.33 4.61 3.90
N ILE A 44 -15.79 4.01 2.80
CA ILE A 44 -17.07 3.31 2.68
C ILE A 44 -16.87 1.99 1.93
N ASP A 45 -17.89 1.15 1.94
CA ASP A 45 -17.93 -0.10 1.16
C ASP A 45 -16.89 -1.16 1.58
N TYR A 46 -17.08 -1.69 2.79
CA TYR A 46 -16.19 -2.67 3.42
C TYR A 46 -16.48 -4.13 2.98
N GLU A 47 -17.04 -4.35 1.79
CA GLU A 47 -17.47 -5.70 1.36
C GLU A 47 -16.31 -6.69 1.17
N TYR A 48 -15.11 -6.19 0.85
CA TYR A 48 -13.88 -6.98 0.74
C TYR A 48 -12.99 -6.93 1.98
N SER A 49 -13.45 -6.27 3.05
CA SER A 49 -12.63 -6.04 4.22
C SER A 49 -12.38 -7.33 5.01
N SER A 50 -11.14 -7.50 5.42
CA SER A 50 -10.69 -8.70 6.13
C SER A 50 -9.39 -8.42 6.87
N HIS A 51 -8.95 -9.36 7.71
CA HIS A 51 -7.62 -9.28 8.28
C HIS A 51 -6.58 -9.61 7.20
N GLY A 52 -5.68 -8.68 6.93
CA GLY A 52 -4.68 -8.78 5.87
C GLY A 52 -3.39 -8.05 6.21
N PHE A 53 -2.42 -8.14 5.30
CA PHE A 53 -1.14 -7.45 5.47
C PHE A 53 -1.29 -5.97 5.16
N VAL A 54 -0.75 -5.10 6.02
CA VAL A 54 -0.67 -3.65 5.80
C VAL A 54 -0.17 -3.31 4.39
N GLY A 55 0.90 -3.98 3.97
CA GLY A 55 1.51 -3.75 2.65
C GLY A 55 0.59 -4.06 1.48
N LEU A 56 -0.34 -5.01 1.64
CA LEU A 56 -1.30 -5.35 0.58
C LEU A 56 -2.35 -4.25 0.42
N ASP A 57 -2.89 -3.71 1.52
CA ASP A 57 -3.91 -2.65 1.47
C ASP A 57 -3.33 -1.33 0.95
N ILE A 58 -2.10 -0.99 1.35
CA ILE A 58 -1.36 0.16 0.83
C ILE A 58 -1.06 -0.02 -0.66
N ALA A 59 -0.54 -1.18 -1.06
CA ALA A 59 -0.21 -1.45 -2.46
C ALA A 59 -1.45 -1.44 -3.35
N ASN A 60 -2.56 -2.01 -2.89
CA ASN A 60 -3.86 -1.93 -3.57
C ASN A 60 -4.28 -0.47 -3.77
N HIS A 61 -4.20 0.35 -2.72
CA HIS A 61 -4.54 1.76 -2.83
C HIS A 61 -3.69 2.52 -3.87
N PHE A 62 -2.37 2.25 -3.92
CA PHE A 62 -1.49 2.86 -4.91
C PHE A 62 -1.80 2.42 -6.34
N ALA A 63 -2.10 1.14 -6.54
CA ALA A 63 -2.46 0.61 -7.85
C ALA A 63 -3.83 1.12 -8.33
N ALA A 64 -4.75 1.41 -7.42
CA ALA A 64 -6.06 1.96 -7.73
C ALA A 64 -6.04 3.42 -8.21
N VAL A 65 -4.92 4.15 -8.09
CA VAL A 65 -4.81 5.54 -8.56
C VAL A 65 -4.98 5.65 -10.08
N PRO A 66 -4.17 4.97 -10.92
CA PRO A 66 -4.39 4.96 -12.37
C PRO A 66 -5.75 4.39 -12.78
N GLU A 67 -6.30 3.43 -12.05
CA GLU A 67 -7.64 2.88 -12.30
C GLU A 67 -8.75 3.92 -12.03
N SER A 68 -8.59 4.70 -10.96
CA SER A 68 -9.53 5.79 -10.65
C SER A 68 -9.51 6.84 -11.77
N CYS A 69 -8.33 7.15 -12.34
CA CYS A 69 -8.20 8.04 -13.49
C CYS A 69 -8.84 7.47 -14.77
N LEU A 70 -8.88 6.15 -14.94
CA LEU A 70 -9.63 5.54 -16.05
C LEU A 70 -11.13 5.84 -15.92
N VAL A 71 -11.68 5.80 -14.70
CA VAL A 71 -13.10 6.07 -14.44
C VAL A 71 -13.42 7.57 -14.55
N THR A 72 -12.58 8.43 -13.99
CA THR A 72 -12.86 9.88 -13.91
C THR A 72 -12.45 10.65 -15.16
N GLU A 73 -11.38 10.23 -15.83
CA GLU A 73 -10.76 10.95 -16.96
C GLU A 73 -10.77 10.13 -18.25
N GLY A 74 -11.15 8.84 -18.21
CA GLY A 74 -11.09 7.97 -19.39
C GLY A 74 -9.67 7.59 -19.80
N VAL A 75 -8.68 7.78 -18.92
CA VAL A 75 -7.26 7.55 -19.21
C VAL A 75 -6.67 6.55 -18.21
N PHE A 76 -6.08 5.48 -18.74
CA PHE A 76 -5.28 4.54 -17.95
C PHE A 76 -3.81 4.69 -18.34
N ASP A 77 -3.05 5.37 -17.49
CA ASP A 77 -1.62 5.64 -17.68
C ASP A 77 -0.88 5.41 -16.36
N VAL A 78 -0.31 4.21 -16.21
CA VAL A 78 0.40 3.80 -15.00
C VAL A 78 1.64 4.66 -14.78
N ASP A 79 2.38 4.98 -15.83
CA ASP A 79 3.62 5.77 -15.72
C ASP A 79 3.34 7.20 -15.23
N LYS A 80 2.18 7.75 -15.62
CA LYS A 80 1.75 9.09 -15.21
C LYS A 80 1.13 9.12 -13.82
N TYR A 81 0.26 8.15 -13.48
CA TYR A 81 -0.61 8.27 -12.32
C TYR A 81 -0.22 7.36 -11.14
N PHE A 82 0.58 6.32 -11.34
CA PHE A 82 1.06 5.52 -10.22
C PHE A 82 1.93 6.39 -9.30
N PRO A 83 1.75 6.32 -7.96
CA PRO A 83 2.49 7.17 -7.03
C PRO A 83 4.01 7.06 -7.23
N SER A 84 4.66 8.18 -7.47
CA SER A 84 6.13 8.25 -7.55
C SER A 84 6.77 7.81 -6.23
N PRO A 85 8.04 7.39 -6.20
CA PRO A 85 8.72 7.02 -4.97
C PRO A 85 8.60 8.10 -3.88
N ALA A 86 8.68 9.38 -4.24
CA ALA A 86 8.50 10.48 -3.29
C ALA A 86 7.09 10.52 -2.67
N GLN A 87 6.04 10.31 -3.47
CA GLN A 87 4.66 10.25 -2.98
C GLN A 87 4.43 9.01 -2.10
N GLN A 88 4.97 7.85 -2.49
CA GLN A 88 4.89 6.64 -1.67
C GLN A 88 5.54 6.84 -0.30
N LYS A 89 6.74 7.45 -0.26
CA LYS A 89 7.43 7.78 1.00
C LYS A 89 6.61 8.74 1.86
N ALA A 90 6.06 9.79 1.27
CA ALA A 90 5.20 10.74 1.98
C ALA A 90 3.96 10.05 2.57
N PHE A 91 3.32 9.15 1.81
CA PHE A 91 2.20 8.36 2.30
C PHE A 91 2.62 7.44 3.45
N LEU A 92 3.77 6.77 3.35
CA LEU A 92 4.29 5.87 4.40
C LEU A 92 4.58 6.61 5.70
N ILE A 93 5.15 7.82 5.63
CA ILE A 93 5.35 8.68 6.80
C ILE A 93 4.00 9.04 7.43
N ALA A 94 3.02 9.44 6.62
CA ALA A 94 1.68 9.78 7.12
C ALA A 94 0.95 8.56 7.74
N TYR A 95 1.07 7.38 7.13
CA TYR A 95 0.42 6.15 7.56
C TYR A 95 1.04 5.59 8.85
N PHE A 96 2.36 5.44 8.89
CA PHE A 96 3.05 4.87 10.05
C PHE A 96 3.28 5.89 11.16
N SER A 97 3.20 7.19 10.87
CA SER A 97 3.73 8.32 11.65
C SER A 97 5.27 8.31 11.71
N GLU A 98 5.86 9.49 11.58
CA GLU A 98 7.32 9.66 11.67
C GLU A 98 7.87 9.19 13.02
N ASP A 99 7.20 9.52 14.13
CA ASP A 99 7.60 9.12 15.47
C ASP A 99 7.68 7.61 15.65
N ARG A 100 6.71 6.85 15.12
CA ARG A 100 6.73 5.37 15.17
C ARG A 100 7.90 4.80 14.36
N LEU A 101 8.18 5.37 13.18
CA LEU A 101 9.29 4.94 12.34
C LEU A 101 10.64 5.22 13.01
N LEU A 102 10.80 6.41 13.58
CA LEU A 102 12.01 6.79 14.32
C LEU A 102 12.20 5.92 15.57
N GLU A 103 11.13 5.58 16.29
CA GLU A 103 11.22 4.66 17.42
C GLU A 103 11.64 3.25 16.99
N ALA A 104 11.05 2.73 15.91
CA ALA A 104 11.42 1.42 15.39
C ALA A 104 12.91 1.35 14.95
N LEU A 105 13.42 2.44 14.37
CA LEU A 105 14.84 2.59 14.04
C LEU A 105 15.72 2.61 15.29
N ARG A 106 15.36 3.39 16.32
CA ARG A 106 16.08 3.47 17.60
C ARG A 106 16.21 2.12 18.28
N VAL A 107 15.13 1.34 18.34
CA VAL A 107 15.13 -0.01 18.94
C VAL A 107 16.15 -0.94 18.25
N LEU A 108 16.36 -0.77 16.95
CA LEU A 108 17.31 -1.54 16.15
C LEU A 108 18.69 -0.88 16.00
N GLN A 109 18.93 0.26 16.67
CA GLN A 109 20.16 1.05 16.57
C GLN A 109 20.48 1.48 15.12
N LEU A 110 19.43 1.86 14.38
CA LEU A 110 19.50 2.44 13.04
C LEU A 110 19.16 3.94 13.11
N ASP A 111 19.66 4.73 12.16
CA ASP A 111 19.54 6.20 12.16
C ASP A 111 19.18 6.81 10.80
N ASP A 112 18.89 5.99 9.80
CA ASP A 112 18.65 6.42 8.41
C ASP A 112 17.19 6.14 7.99
N ILE A 113 16.32 7.13 8.20
CA ILE A 113 14.90 7.01 7.83
C ILE A 113 14.71 6.93 6.31
N ASP A 114 15.56 7.59 5.52
CA ASP A 114 15.47 7.55 4.06
C ASP A 114 15.76 6.15 3.53
N ARG A 115 16.75 5.46 4.11
CA ARG A 115 17.06 4.06 3.77
C ARG A 115 15.96 3.10 4.18
N LEU A 116 15.25 3.36 5.29
CA LEU A 116 14.05 2.61 5.67
C LEU A 116 12.91 2.85 4.67
N LEU A 117 12.67 4.10 4.28
CA LEU A 117 11.65 4.47 3.32
C LEU A 117 11.93 3.90 1.92
N ASP A 118 13.19 3.88 1.49
CA ASP A 118 13.61 3.15 0.29
C ASP A 118 13.37 1.65 0.39
N ALA A 119 13.58 1.07 1.58
CA ALA A 119 13.26 -0.33 1.83
C ALA A 119 11.76 -0.59 1.74
N PHE A 120 10.90 0.28 2.27
CA PHE A 120 9.45 0.17 2.11
C PHE A 120 9.03 0.18 0.64
N VAL A 121 9.47 1.18 -0.13
CA VAL A 121 9.13 1.31 -1.56
C VAL A 121 9.53 0.04 -2.33
N ARG A 122 10.74 -0.49 -2.08
CA ARG A 122 11.18 -1.76 -2.69
C ARG A 122 10.30 -2.94 -2.30
N ASN A 123 9.93 -3.05 -1.03
CA ASN A 123 9.14 -4.20 -0.53
C ASN A 123 7.64 -4.09 -0.86
N LEU A 124 7.13 -2.90 -1.19
CA LEU A 124 5.75 -2.71 -1.66
C LEU A 124 5.53 -3.20 -3.10
N SER A 125 6.55 -3.16 -3.96
CA SER A 125 6.41 -3.56 -5.37
C SER A 125 5.85 -5.00 -5.55
N PRO A 126 6.31 -6.03 -4.80
CA PRO A 126 5.67 -7.34 -4.81
C PRO A 126 4.20 -7.35 -4.37
N PHE A 127 3.81 -6.52 -3.40
CA PHE A 127 2.42 -6.43 -2.96
C PHE A 127 1.51 -5.84 -4.04
N VAL A 128 2.01 -4.89 -4.84
CA VAL A 128 1.25 -4.33 -5.98
C VAL A 128 0.90 -5.45 -6.95
N MET A 129 1.87 -6.29 -7.32
CA MET A 129 1.60 -7.43 -8.21
C MET A 129 0.57 -8.41 -7.62
N VAL A 130 0.62 -8.67 -6.31
CA VAL A 130 -0.35 -9.54 -5.64
C VAL A 130 -1.76 -8.92 -5.64
N ALA A 131 -1.87 -7.61 -5.42
CA ALA A 131 -3.14 -6.90 -5.49
C ALA A 131 -3.75 -6.98 -6.90
N GLU A 132 -2.95 -6.73 -7.94
CA GLU A 132 -3.38 -6.85 -9.34
C GLU A 132 -3.86 -8.26 -9.70
N ILE A 133 -3.09 -9.30 -9.31
CA ILE A 133 -3.47 -10.70 -9.57
C ILE A 133 -4.82 -11.02 -8.93
N ARG A 134 -5.09 -10.52 -7.71
CA ARG A 134 -6.37 -10.70 -7.05
C ARG A 134 -7.52 -10.13 -7.89
N TRP A 135 -7.37 -8.93 -8.42
CA TRP A 135 -8.41 -8.29 -9.25
C TRP A 135 -8.57 -8.92 -10.63
N VAL A 136 -7.48 -9.39 -11.24
CA VAL A 136 -7.54 -10.18 -12.47
C VAL A 136 -8.35 -11.47 -12.25
N LEU A 137 -8.07 -12.21 -11.18
CA LEU A 137 -8.83 -13.42 -10.85
C LEU A 137 -10.30 -13.12 -10.58
N TRP A 138 -10.59 -12.06 -9.83
CA TRP A 138 -11.95 -11.58 -9.60
C TRP A 138 -12.65 -11.27 -10.94
N ALA A 139 -12.02 -10.53 -11.84
CA ALA A 139 -12.59 -10.14 -13.13
C ALA A 139 -12.89 -11.36 -14.03
N VAL A 140 -12.01 -12.36 -14.06
CA VAL A 140 -12.24 -13.62 -14.79
C VAL A 140 -13.48 -14.34 -14.26
N VAL A 141 -13.64 -14.43 -12.94
CA VAL A 141 -14.82 -15.02 -12.30
C VAL A 141 -16.08 -14.22 -12.66
N GLN A 142 -16.03 -12.89 -12.59
CA GLN A 142 -17.17 -12.02 -12.94
C GLN A 142 -17.56 -12.11 -14.42
N ALA A 143 -16.60 -12.32 -15.32
CA ALA A 143 -16.87 -12.55 -16.74
C ALA A 143 -17.60 -13.89 -17.00
N GLY A 144 -17.81 -14.72 -15.97
CA GLY A 144 -18.42 -16.04 -16.10
C GLY A 144 -17.53 -17.05 -16.82
N LEU A 145 -16.24 -16.73 -17.00
CA LEU A 145 -15.26 -17.64 -17.56
C LEU A 145 -15.01 -18.76 -16.54
N ARG A 146 -15.54 -19.94 -16.84
CA ARG A 146 -15.27 -21.15 -16.05
C ARG A 146 -13.83 -21.58 -16.38
N VAL A 147 -12.94 -21.47 -15.39
CA VAL A 147 -11.59 -22.03 -15.41
C VAL A 147 -11.64 -23.53 -15.15
#